data_AF-A0A7Y2JLI2-F1
#
_entry.id   AF-A0A7Y2JLI2-F1
#
_cell.length_a   1.000
_cell.length_b   1.000
_cell.length_c   1.000
_cell.angle_alpha   90.00
_cell.angle_beta   90.00
_cell.angle_gamma   90.00
#
_symmetry.space_group_name_H-M   'P 1'
#
loop_
_entity.id
_entity.type
_entity.pdbx_description
1 polymer ?
#
loop_
_entity_poly.entity_id
_entity_poly.type
_entity_poly.pdbx_seq_one_letter_code
_entity_poly.pdbx_strand_id
1 'polypeptide(L)' 'METLTDFPRKVVEWPDVRIMMPDGVELSARIWLPEDAEDSPVPAILEHLPYRKRDGTIARDQLTHPYLAGHGYAC' A
#
# COMPACT_ATOMS: atom_id res chain seq x y z
N MET A 1 -2.07 11.40 -22.64
CA MET A 1 -1.82 10.90 -21.27
C MET A 1 -2.59 11.81 -20.35
N GLU A 2 -3.59 11.27 -19.66
CA GLU A 2 -4.36 12.01 -18.67
C GLU A 2 -3.66 11.86 -17.32
N THR A 3 -3.45 12.97 -16.62
CA THR A 3 -2.84 12.99 -15.30
C THR A 3 -3.93 13.24 -14.28
N LEU A 4 -4.16 12.28 -13.39
CA LEU A 4 -5.11 12.44 -12.28
C LEU A 4 -4.40 13.08 -11.10
N THR A 5 -4.95 14.19 -10.60
CA THR A 5 -4.47 14.86 -9.39
C THR A 5 -5.30 14.52 -8.16
N ASP A 6 -6.49 13.95 -8.37
CA ASP A 6 -7.43 13.58 -7.32
C ASP A 6 -7.91 12.14 -7.52
N PHE A 7 -8.13 11.44 -6.41
CA PHE A 7 -8.64 10.07 -6.39
C PHE A 7 -10.03 10.01 -5.76
N PRO A 8 -10.87 9.03 -6.14
CA PRO A 8 -12.19 8.82 -5.55
C PRO A 8 -12.18 8.68 -4.02
N ARG A 9 -11.12 8.08 -3.47
CA ARG A 9 -10.88 7.98 -2.03
C ARG A 9 -9.55 8.61 -1.66
N LYS A 10 -9.53 9.31 -0.53
CA LYS A 10 -8.29 9.86 0.03
C LYS A 10 -7.44 8.72 0.59
N VAL A 11 -6.15 8.75 0.30
CA VAL A 11 -5.20 7.68 0.63
C VAL A 11 -4.24 8.17 1.71
N VAL A 12 -4.01 7.32 2.71
CA VAL A 12 -2.91 7.46 3.67
C VAL A 12 -1.85 6.41 3.42
N GLU A 13 -0.60 6.79 3.65
CA GLU A 13 0.54 5.88 3.59
C GLU A 13 0.99 5.52 5.01
N TRP A 14 1.09 4.23 5.29
CA TRP A 14 1.80 3.68 6.44
C TRP A 14 3.15 3.15 5.96
N PRO A 15 4.24 3.91 6.15
CA PRO A 15 5.50 3.66 5.47
C PRO A 15 6.26 2.43 6.01
N ASP A 16 5.89 1.96 7.20
CA ASP A 16 6.45 0.79 7.86
C ASP A 16 5.48 0.20 8.90
N VAL A 17 4.97 -0.99 8.63
CA VAL A 17 4.09 -1.77 9.52
C VAL A 17 4.77 -3.10 9.84
N ARG A 18 4.78 -3.46 11.12
CA ARG A 18 5.38 -4.72 11.61
C ARG A 18 4.35 -5.83 11.63
N ILE A 19 4.71 -6.97 11.05
CA ILE A 19 3.87 -8.17 11.01
C ILE A 19 4.63 -9.29 11.71
N MET A 20 4.15 -9.67 12.89
CA MET A 20 4.72 -10.77 13.67
C MET A 20 4.30 -12.11 13.06
N MET A 21 5.28 -12.94 12.71
CA MET A 21 5.07 -14.27 12.17
C MET A 21 5.06 -15.33 13.29
N PRO A 22 4.43 -16.50 13.09
CA PRO A 22 4.36 -17.56 14.10
C PRO A 22 5.72 -18.09 14.57
N ASP A 23 6.78 -17.94 13.78
CA ASP A 23 8.15 -18.35 14.08
C ASP A 23 8.98 -17.27 14.80
N GLY A 24 8.35 -16.13 15.13
CA GLY A 24 9.00 -15.00 15.80
C GLY A 24 9.72 -14.04 14.86
N VAL A 25 9.72 -14.29 13.54
CA VAL A 25 10.22 -13.33 12.55
C VAL A 25 9.28 -12.12 12.49
N GLU A 26 9.86 -10.93 12.39
CA GLU A 26 9.11 -9.70 12.14
C GLU A 26 9.26 -9.29 10.67
N LEU A 27 8.17 -9.35 9.92
CA LEU A 27 8.12 -8.80 8.56
C LEU A 27 7.78 -7.31 8.61
N SER A 28 8.15 -6.62 7.54
CA SER A 28 8.06 -5.18 7.43
C SER A 28 7.32 -4.84 6.14
N ALA A 29 6.11 -4.30 6.27
CA ALA A 29 5.23 -3.93 5.16
C ALA A 29 5.16 -2.40 5.00
N ARG A 30 4.86 -1.95 3.78
CA ARG A 30 4.44 -0.57 3.49
C ARG A 30 3.01 -0.68 3.00
N ILE A 31 2.12 0.18 3.48
CA ILE A 31 0.70 0.09 3.18
C ILE A 31 0.20 1.43 2.65
N TRP A 32 -0.54 1.42 1.56
CA TRP A 32 -1.40 2.48 1.09
C TRP A 32 -2.84 2.08 1.33
N LEU A 33 -3.56 2.89 2.11
CA LEU A 33 -4.87 2.56 2.61
C LEU A 33 -5.84 3.73 2.37
N PRO A 34 -7.06 3.49 1.87
CA PRO A 34 -8.12 4.48 1.92
C PRO A 34 -8.38 4.94 3.36
N GLU A 35 -8.51 6.25 3.60
CA GLU A 35 -8.71 6.79 4.96
C GLU A 35 -9.94 6.21 5.67
N ASP A 36 -10.97 5.85 4.90
CA ASP A 36 -12.24 5.31 5.36
C ASP A 36 -12.27 3.76 5.33
N ALA A 37 -11.13 3.09 5.15
CA ALA A 37 -11.06 1.62 5.11
C ALA A 37 -11.35 0.94 6.45
N GLU A 38 -11.26 1.65 7.57
CA GLU A 38 -11.63 1.11 8.89
C GLU A 38 -13.16 0.92 9.01
N ASP A 39 -13.92 1.92 8.57
CA ASP A 39 -15.39 1.90 8.57
C ASP A 39 -15.98 1.16 7.36
N SER A 40 -15.27 1.19 6.21
CA SER A 40 -15.68 0.59 4.94
C SER A 40 -14.53 -0.22 4.33
N PRO A 41 -14.32 -1.47 4.82
CA PRO A 41 -13.20 -2.32 4.42
C PRO A 41 -13.11 -2.56 2.92
N VAL A 42 -11.87 -2.68 2.45
CA VAL A 42 -11.53 -2.88 1.05
C VAL A 42 -10.76 -4.18 0.83
N PRO A 43 -10.85 -4.79 -0.38
CA PRO A 43 -9.96 -5.88 -0.74
C PRO A 43 -8.48 -5.43 -0.71
N ALA A 44 -7.60 -6.33 -0.31
CA ALA A 44 -6.17 -6.09 -0.27
C ALA A 44 -5.44 -6.75 -1.46
N ILE A 45 -4.43 -6.07 -1.98
CA ILE A 45 -3.45 -6.57 -2.94
C ILE A 45 -2.13 -6.70 -2.17
N LEU A 46 -1.50 -7.87 -2.22
CA LEU A 46 -0.25 -8.12 -1.51
C LEU A 46 0.89 -8.35 -2.52
N GLU A 47 1.90 -7.48 -2.48
CA GLU A 47 3.18 -7.69 -3.17
C GLU A 47 4.24 -8.14 -2.15
N HIS A 48 4.81 -9.32 -2.36
CA HIS A 48 5.95 -9.80 -1.57
C HIS A 48 7.24 -9.67 -2.39
N LEU A 49 8.19 -8.91 -1.86
CA LEU A 49 9.46 -8.62 -2.55
C LEU A 49 10.65 -9.19 -1.76
N PRO A 50 11.50 -10.03 -2.38
CA PRO A 50 12.76 -10.46 -1.76
C PRO A 50 13.83 -9.35 -1.80
N TYR A 51 13.56 -8.25 -2.50
CA TYR A 51 14.47 -7.11 -2.66
C TYR A 51 13.81 -5.89 -2.01
N ARG A 52 14.20 -5.60 -0.76
CA ARG A 52 13.78 -4.48 0.13
C ARG A 52 12.73 -3.52 -0.47
N LYS A 53 11.59 -3.36 0.23
CA LYS A 53 10.41 -2.53 -0.15
C LYS A 53 10.63 -1.03 -0.49
N ARG A 54 11.87 -0.53 -0.43
CA ARG A 54 12.25 0.86 -0.75
C ARG A 54 13.38 0.97 -1.77
N ASP A 55 13.79 -0.15 -2.37
CA ASP A 55 14.83 -0.17 -3.39
C ASP A 55 14.15 -0.33 -4.77
N GLY A 56 14.91 -0.66 -5.83
CA GLY A 56 14.48 -1.19 -7.13
C GLY A 56 13.21 -0.62 -7.79
N THR A 57 12.04 -0.93 -7.25
CA THR A 57 10.69 -0.61 -7.76
C THR A 57 10.05 0.62 -7.13
N ILE A 58 10.69 1.26 -6.14
CA ILE A 58 10.06 2.34 -5.33
C ILE A 58 9.40 3.46 -6.16
N ALA A 59 10.02 3.88 -7.27
CA ALA A 59 9.48 4.93 -8.12
C ALA A 59 8.18 4.51 -8.82
N ARG A 60 8.10 3.25 -9.28
CA ARG A 60 6.86 2.66 -9.80
C ARG A 60 5.83 2.54 -8.67
N ASP A 61 6.25 2.05 -7.51
CA ASP A 61 5.33 1.74 -6.42
C ASP A 61 4.66 3.00 -5.87
N GLN A 62 5.40 4.11 -5.80
CA GLN A 62 4.89 5.44 -5.45
C GLN A 62 3.83 5.99 -6.42
N LEU A 63 3.71 5.44 -7.63
CA LEU A 63 2.68 5.82 -8.59
C LEU A 63 1.53 4.81 -8.59
N THR A 64 1.85 3.51 -8.61
CA THR A 64 0.87 2.44 -8.77
C THR A 64 0.03 2.19 -7.51
N HIS A 65 0.64 2.13 -6.33
CA HIS A 65 -0.06 1.73 -5.11
C HIS A 65 -1.03 2.82 -4.61
N PRO A 66 -0.67 4.13 -4.62
CA PRO A 66 -1.65 5.18 -4.33
C PRO A 66 -2.82 5.22 -5.31
N TYR A 67 -2.57 4.94 -6.59
CA TYR A 67 -3.64 4.87 -7.59
C TYR A 67 -4.63 3.75 -7.28
N LEU A 68 -4.14 2.53 -7.02
CA LEU A 68 -4.98 1.40 -6.63
C LEU A 68 -5.74 1.68 -5.33
N ALA A 69 -5.06 2.26 -4.34
CA ALA A 69 -5.68 2.62 -3.06
C ALA A 69 -6.78 3.68 -3.23
N GLY A 70 -6.52 4.70 -4.05
CA GLY A 70 -7.50 5.73 -4.38
C GLY A 70 -8.76 5.19 -5.05
N HIS A 71 -8.70 3.99 -5.65
CA HIS A 71 -9.82 3.28 -6.29
C HIS A 71 -10.41 2.16 -5.42
N GLY A 72 -10.07 2.11 -4.12
CA GLY A 72 -10.73 1.25 -3.16
C GLY A 72 -10.08 -0.13 -2.98
N TYR A 73 -8.75 -0.19 -3.05
CA TYR A 73 -7.96 -1.35 -2.61
C TYR A 73 -7.05 -0.96 -1.44
N ALA A 74 -6.66 -1.91 -0.60
CA ALA A 74 -5.46 -1.75 0.25
C ALA A 74 -4.27 -2.33 -0.52
N CYS A 75 -3.12 -1.65 -0.52
CA CYS A 75 -1.93 -2.09 -1.27
C CYS A 75 -0.67 -1.97 -0.41
#